data_AF-A0A8C0QR31-F1
#
_entry.id   AF-A0A8C0QR31-F1
#
_cell.length_a   1.000
_cell.length_b   1.000
_cell.length_c   1.000
_cell.angle_alpha   90.00
_cell.angle_beta   90.00
_cell.angle_gamma   90.00
#
_symmetry.space_group_name_H-M   'P 1'
#
loop_
_entity.id
_entity.type
_entity.pdbx_description
1 polymer ?
#
loop_
_entity_poly.entity_id
_entity_poly.type
_entity_poly.pdbx_seq_one_letter_code
_entity_poly.pdbx_strand_id
1 'polypeptide(L)'
;GPAAELGSENKKRYSEIFRSLDALEISLGNATVDMFIDDTDMTPESEMLPVSEERQPFSIEILLIEEADEMLIKCEGGVDAALEYAKTWCKYVKELLSWIDKRLNYEFAKSIVKIAESGQSTIKQQVCMPLQLLYTMVLEHDIRIGSLAIETAGALQLREYCQPLTAKRNEIEKWRKEFKDQWLKEQKRMNDSLSSLRKSRLHYIQRCEELEKAKLLSAKAEDEYQSIAATHPGSANKQLEKRRRSREEAQVKVQEAEVSYKMCISDANSRRQELEKVRERIVSHIRKLIYQGDEVLTRVSMTLLCHLLQSQGKPRSHPEGMSTLRDYSDFT
;
A
#
# COMPACT_ATOMS: atom_id res chain seq x y z
N GLY A 1 -51.96 4.96 -29.32
CA GLY A 1 -51.21 4.12 -30.26
C GLY A 1 -49.91 3.69 -29.60
N PRO A 2 -49.47 2.42 -29.75
CA PRO A 2 -48.37 1.82 -28.99
C PRO A 2 -46.99 2.52 -29.17
N ALA A 3 -46.84 3.38 -30.18
CA ALA A 3 -45.63 4.19 -30.39
C ALA A 3 -45.42 5.32 -29.37
N ALA A 4 -46.48 5.80 -28.70
CA ALA A 4 -46.38 6.88 -27.71
C ALA A 4 -45.92 6.38 -26.32
N GLU A 5 -46.25 5.13 -25.96
CA GLU A 5 -45.85 4.52 -24.68
C GLU A 5 -44.36 4.14 -24.67
N LEU A 6 -43.84 3.57 -25.77
CA LEU A 6 -42.42 3.24 -25.98
C LEU A 6 -41.49 4.47 -25.90
N GLY A 7 -41.95 5.64 -26.34
CA GLY A 7 -41.21 6.91 -26.21
C GLY A 7 -41.16 7.44 -24.78
N SER A 8 -42.15 7.11 -23.96
CA SER A 8 -42.25 7.54 -22.56
C SER A 8 -41.42 6.65 -21.62
N GLU A 9 -41.40 5.34 -21.85
CA GLU A 9 -40.57 4.39 -21.09
C GLU A 9 -39.08 4.63 -21.32
N ASN A 10 -38.68 4.89 -22.57
CA ASN A 10 -37.29 5.23 -22.87
C ASN A 10 -36.88 6.52 -22.16
N LYS A 11 -37.70 7.59 -22.19
CA LYS A 11 -37.44 8.83 -21.44
C LYS A 11 -37.31 8.61 -19.92
N LYS A 12 -38.15 7.76 -19.33
CA LYS A 12 -38.07 7.40 -17.90
C LYS A 12 -36.78 6.65 -17.58
N ARG A 13 -36.39 5.69 -18.43
CA ARG A 13 -35.16 4.90 -18.28
C ARG A 13 -33.90 5.76 -18.37
N TYR A 14 -33.87 6.76 -19.26
CA TYR A 14 -32.78 7.73 -19.31
C TYR A 14 -32.71 8.58 -18.03
N SER A 15 -33.86 9.06 -17.52
CA SER A 15 -33.89 9.88 -16.30
C SER A 15 -33.38 9.15 -15.05
N GLU A 16 -33.61 7.84 -14.96
CA GLU A 16 -33.17 7.01 -13.85
C GLU A 16 -31.66 6.71 -13.91
N ILE A 17 -31.14 6.48 -15.12
CA ILE A 17 -29.70 6.35 -15.37
C ILE A 17 -28.96 7.65 -15.01
N PHE A 18 -29.49 8.82 -15.42
CA PHE A 18 -28.89 10.11 -15.07
C PHE A 18 -28.93 10.38 -13.57
N ARG A 19 -30.03 10.06 -12.87
CA ARG A 19 -30.10 10.18 -11.41
C ARG A 19 -29.11 9.26 -10.68
N SER A 20 -28.91 8.04 -11.16
CA SER A 20 -27.90 7.12 -10.59
C SER A 20 -26.47 7.61 -10.82
N LEU A 21 -26.23 8.33 -11.92
CA LEU A 21 -24.94 8.94 -12.26
C LEU A 21 -24.67 10.21 -11.45
N ASP A 22 -25.67 11.06 -11.24
CA ASP A 22 -25.56 12.24 -10.37
C ASP A 22 -25.30 11.83 -8.91
N ALA A 23 -25.89 10.71 -8.45
CA ALA A 23 -25.60 10.17 -7.12
C ALA A 23 -24.14 9.68 -6.97
N LEU A 24 -23.57 9.08 -8.03
CA LEU A 24 -22.16 8.70 -8.09
C LEU A 24 -21.23 9.92 -8.15
N GLU A 25 -21.63 10.98 -8.84
CA GLU A 25 -20.88 12.24 -8.96
C GLU A 25 -20.88 13.03 -7.64
N ILE A 26 -22.00 13.06 -6.91
CA ILE A 26 -22.10 13.68 -5.57
C ILE A 26 -21.26 12.92 -4.54
N SER A 27 -21.25 11.58 -4.59
CA SER A 27 -20.44 10.76 -3.67
C SER A 27 -18.93 10.94 -3.88
N LEU A 28 -18.49 11.20 -5.11
CA LEU A 28 -17.07 11.42 -5.44
C LEU A 28 -16.67 12.89 -5.25
N GLY A 29 -17.59 13.82 -5.52
CA GLY A 29 -17.40 15.26 -5.31
C GLY A 29 -17.25 15.64 -3.84
N ASN A 30 -18.05 15.04 -2.94
CA ASN A 30 -17.96 15.32 -1.50
C ASN A 30 -16.66 14.79 -0.87
N ALA A 31 -16.15 13.63 -1.31
CA ALA A 31 -14.86 13.10 -0.84
C ALA A 31 -13.66 13.97 -1.23
N THR A 32 -13.77 14.73 -2.33
CA THR A 32 -12.69 15.62 -2.79
C THR A 32 -12.72 16.99 -2.11
N VAL A 33 -13.86 17.39 -1.54
CA VAL A 33 -14.06 18.69 -0.87
C VAL A 33 -13.71 18.64 0.63
N ASP A 34 -13.85 17.49 1.30
CA ASP A 34 -13.45 17.32 2.71
C ASP A 34 -11.92 17.24 2.93
N MET A 35 -11.12 17.20 1.87
CA MET A 35 -9.65 17.26 1.97
C MET A 35 -9.09 18.67 2.24
N PHE A 36 -9.93 19.71 2.34
CA PHE A 36 -9.45 21.10 2.48
C PHE A 36 -10.06 21.92 3.63
N ILE A 37 -10.76 21.31 4.59
CA ILE A 37 -11.26 22.02 5.78
C ILE A 37 -11.10 21.13 7.01
N ASP A 38 -10.04 21.35 7.80
CA ASP A 38 -10.09 21.78 9.21
C ASP A 38 -8.81 21.36 9.97
N ASP A 39 -7.94 22.36 10.20
CA ASP A 39 -7.00 22.38 11.32
C ASP A 39 -7.81 22.76 12.57
N THR A 40 -8.15 21.82 13.46
CA THR A 40 -8.50 22.15 14.85
C THR A 40 -8.07 21.03 15.81
N ASP A 41 -7.13 21.41 16.68
CA ASP A 41 -6.63 20.73 17.88
C ASP A 41 -7.76 20.44 18.89
N MET A 42 -7.86 19.19 19.39
CA MET A 42 -8.51 18.87 20.67
C MET A 42 -8.07 17.48 21.17
N THR A 43 -7.32 17.47 22.27
CA THR A 43 -7.18 16.34 23.20
C THR A 43 -8.48 16.14 23.98
N PRO A 44 -8.79 14.91 24.43
CA PRO A 44 -8.85 14.74 25.88
C PRO A 44 -8.34 13.39 26.41
N GLU A 45 -7.73 13.46 27.60
CA GLU A 45 -7.53 12.38 28.55
C GLU A 45 -8.88 11.85 29.06
N SER A 46 -9.03 10.52 29.27
CA SER A 46 -9.82 9.99 30.38
C SER A 46 -9.58 8.48 30.63
N GLU A 47 -9.04 8.22 31.81
CA GLU A 47 -9.39 7.20 32.81
C GLU A 47 -9.48 5.70 32.46
N MET A 48 -8.61 4.96 33.16
CA MET A 48 -8.59 3.51 33.30
C MET A 48 -9.73 2.98 34.19
N LEU A 49 -10.34 1.86 33.82
CA LEU A 49 -10.78 0.82 34.76
C LEU A 49 -10.65 -0.60 34.14
N PRO A 50 -10.44 -1.64 34.97
CA PRO A 50 -9.88 -2.92 34.53
C PRO A 50 -10.96 -3.97 34.24
N VAL A 51 -10.72 -4.83 33.24
CA VAL A 51 -11.47 -6.07 33.06
C VAL A 51 -10.47 -7.19 32.76
N SER A 52 -10.36 -8.11 33.72
CA SER A 52 -9.78 -9.44 33.51
C SER A 52 -10.78 -10.30 32.76
N GLU A 53 -10.34 -10.94 31.68
CA GLU A 53 -10.89 -12.23 31.24
C GLU A 53 -9.86 -12.92 30.35
N GLU A 54 -9.38 -14.07 30.82
CA GLU A 54 -8.53 -14.99 30.07
C GLU A 54 -9.25 -15.41 28.79
N ARG A 55 -8.83 -14.85 27.65
CA ARG A 55 -9.21 -15.34 26.32
C ARG A 55 -7.97 -15.71 25.55
N GLN A 56 -8.00 -16.94 25.05
CA GLN A 56 -7.01 -17.57 24.18
C GLN A 56 -6.48 -16.56 23.12
N PRO A 57 -5.18 -16.21 23.11
CA PRO A 57 -4.66 -15.13 22.28
C PRO A 57 -4.72 -15.43 20.76
N PHE A 58 -4.69 -16.70 20.38
CA PHE A 58 -4.59 -17.13 18.98
C PHE A 58 -5.79 -16.75 18.11
N SER A 59 -7.02 -16.79 18.63
CA SER A 59 -8.22 -16.50 17.84
C SER A 59 -8.48 -15.00 17.70
N ILE A 60 -8.03 -14.20 18.67
CA ILE A 60 -8.22 -12.75 18.69
C ILE A 60 -7.23 -12.08 17.73
N GLU A 61 -5.98 -12.55 17.68
CA GLU A 61 -4.93 -11.95 16.86
C GLU A 61 -5.19 -12.13 15.35
N ILE A 62 -5.68 -13.31 14.94
CA ILE A 62 -6.05 -13.58 13.54
C ILE A 62 -7.26 -12.73 13.12
N LEU A 63 -8.28 -12.61 13.98
CA LEU A 63 -9.45 -11.77 13.73
C LEU A 63 -9.06 -10.28 13.61
N LEU A 64 -8.15 -9.79 14.46
CA LEU A 64 -7.66 -8.42 14.42
C LEU A 64 -6.81 -8.13 13.17
N ILE A 65 -6.08 -9.12 12.67
CA ILE A 65 -5.25 -9.06 11.46
C ILE A 65 -6.13 -9.01 10.19
N GLU A 66 -7.14 -9.87 10.11
CA GLU A 66 -8.10 -9.87 8.99
C GLU A 66 -8.93 -8.58 9.01
N GLU A 67 -9.32 -8.11 10.20
CA GLU A 67 -10.01 -6.84 10.38
C GLU A 67 -9.16 -5.64 9.97
N ALA A 68 -7.85 -5.63 10.29
CA ALA A 68 -6.93 -4.56 9.87
C ALA A 68 -6.70 -4.53 8.35
N ASP A 69 -6.55 -5.69 7.71
CA ASP A 69 -6.48 -5.78 6.24
C ASP A 69 -7.79 -5.27 5.61
N GLU A 70 -8.94 -5.72 6.14
CA GLU A 70 -10.24 -5.27 5.67
C GLU A 70 -10.43 -3.75 5.82
N MET A 71 -10.02 -3.17 6.94
CA MET A 71 -10.06 -1.72 7.15
C MET A 71 -9.17 -0.99 6.14
N LEU A 72 -7.92 -1.43 5.95
CA LEU A 72 -7.00 -0.83 4.97
C LEU A 72 -7.47 -1.00 3.52
N ILE A 73 -8.15 -2.11 3.18
CA ILE A 73 -8.71 -2.32 1.85
C ILE A 73 -9.92 -1.42 1.60
N LYS A 74 -10.75 -1.19 2.62
CA LYS A 74 -11.96 -0.36 2.56
C LYS A 74 -11.65 1.15 2.60
N CYS A 75 -10.56 1.56 3.24
CA CYS A 75 -10.15 2.96 3.33
C CYS A 75 -9.54 3.50 2.02
N GLU A 76 -9.94 4.72 1.65
CA GLU A 76 -9.26 5.47 0.60
C GLU A 76 -7.81 5.77 1.03
N GLY A 77 -6.84 5.52 0.15
CA GLY A 77 -5.41 5.68 0.46
C GLY A 77 -4.79 4.56 1.31
N GLY A 78 -5.50 3.47 1.63
CA GLY A 78 -4.96 2.41 2.48
C GLY A 78 -3.70 1.71 1.93
N VAL A 79 -3.57 1.58 0.61
CA VAL A 79 -2.33 1.07 -0.02
C VAL A 79 -1.15 2.00 0.24
N ASP A 80 -1.36 3.31 0.10
CA ASP A 80 -0.33 4.32 0.31
C ASP A 80 0.07 4.39 1.79
N ALA A 81 -0.89 4.24 2.71
CA ALA A 81 -0.63 4.12 4.14
C ALA A 81 0.23 2.88 4.47
N ALA A 82 -0.10 1.71 3.91
CA ALA A 82 0.69 0.49 4.10
C ALA A 82 2.12 0.64 3.54
N LEU A 83 2.27 1.24 2.35
CA LEU A 83 3.56 1.52 1.72
C LEU A 83 4.41 2.53 2.52
N GLU A 84 3.79 3.53 3.13
CA GLU A 84 4.46 4.51 3.97
C GLU A 84 4.84 3.93 5.33
N TYR A 85 4.03 3.04 5.90
CA TYR A 85 4.40 2.29 7.10
C TYR A 85 5.65 1.44 6.82
N ALA A 86 5.67 0.68 5.72
CA ALA A 86 6.84 -0.14 5.36
C ALA A 86 8.11 0.69 5.16
N LYS A 87 7.99 1.91 4.60
CA LYS A 87 9.10 2.86 4.50
C LYS A 87 9.62 3.28 5.87
N THR A 88 8.69 3.58 6.78
CA THR A 88 8.99 4.03 8.14
C THR A 88 9.68 2.93 8.92
N TRP A 89 9.21 1.69 8.80
CA TRP A 89 9.87 0.50 9.36
C TRP A 89 11.31 0.35 8.84
N CYS A 90 11.52 0.47 7.52
CA CYS A 90 12.86 0.42 6.93
C CYS A 90 13.79 1.53 7.45
N LYS A 91 13.27 2.74 7.66
CA LYS A 91 14.01 3.86 8.23
C LYS A 91 14.39 3.59 9.68
N TYR A 92 13.43 3.13 10.49
CA TYR A 92 13.66 2.78 11.89
C TYR A 92 14.76 1.72 12.03
N VAL A 93 14.68 0.63 11.27
CA VAL A 93 15.69 -0.44 11.28
C VAL A 93 17.06 0.05 10.81
N LYS A 94 17.12 0.98 9.85
CA LYS A 94 18.38 1.60 9.44
C LYS A 94 19.04 2.37 10.58
N GLU A 95 18.26 3.13 11.37
CA GLU A 95 18.80 3.85 12.53
C GLU A 95 19.26 2.88 13.63
N LEU A 96 18.52 1.80 13.89
CA LEU A 96 18.95 0.75 14.82
C LEU A 96 20.27 0.11 14.40
N LEU A 97 20.40 -0.26 13.12
CA LEU A 97 21.63 -0.83 12.58
C LEU A 97 22.81 0.14 12.70
N SER A 98 22.60 1.41 12.38
CA SER A 98 23.62 2.48 12.51
C SER A 98 24.08 2.65 13.96
N TRP A 99 23.13 2.60 14.91
CA TRP A 99 23.45 2.68 16.33
C TRP A 99 24.23 1.45 16.81
N ILE A 100 23.78 0.24 16.46
CA ILE A 100 24.45 -1.00 16.85
C ILE A 100 25.86 -1.08 16.26
N ASP A 101 26.05 -0.72 14.99
CA ASP A 101 27.35 -0.72 14.34
C ASP A 101 28.37 0.14 15.11
N LYS A 102 27.95 1.34 15.55
CA LYS A 102 28.76 2.22 16.42
C LYS A 102 28.99 1.62 17.80
N ARG A 103 27.96 0.99 18.38
CA ARG A 103 28.02 0.35 19.71
C ARG A 103 28.97 -0.84 19.72
N LEU A 104 29.07 -1.56 18.60
CA LEU A 104 29.97 -2.69 18.42
C LEU A 104 31.41 -2.27 18.11
N ASN A 105 31.78 -0.98 18.27
CA ASN A 105 33.16 -0.55 18.11
C ASN A 105 34.09 -1.18 19.17
N TYR A 106 34.90 -2.15 18.76
CA TYR A 106 35.81 -2.93 19.61
C TYR A 106 37.29 -2.48 19.54
N GLU A 107 37.58 -1.28 19.00
CA GLU A 107 38.95 -0.75 18.94
C GLU A 107 39.61 -0.65 20.33
N PHE A 108 38.81 -0.35 21.36
CA PHE A 108 39.26 -0.37 22.75
C PHE A 108 39.69 -1.77 23.21
N ALA A 109 38.86 -2.80 22.93
CA ALA A 109 39.15 -4.18 23.32
C ALA A 109 40.43 -4.70 22.61
N LYS A 110 40.59 -4.40 21.31
CA LYS A 110 41.84 -4.71 20.58
C LYS A 110 43.07 -4.07 21.21
N SER A 111 42.95 -2.80 21.61
CA SER A 111 44.04 -2.06 22.24
C SER A 111 44.44 -2.70 23.57
N ILE A 112 43.46 -3.06 24.42
CA ILE A 112 43.72 -3.78 25.69
C ILE A 112 44.44 -5.09 25.44
N VAL A 113 43.94 -5.94 24.53
CA VAL A 113 44.58 -7.23 24.21
C VAL A 113 46.03 -7.02 23.80
N LYS A 114 46.29 -6.08 22.89
CA LYS A 114 47.64 -5.78 22.39
C LYS A 114 48.60 -5.32 23.50
N ILE A 115 48.16 -4.43 24.39
CA ILE A 115 48.96 -3.96 25.52
C ILE A 115 49.23 -5.12 26.48
N ALA A 116 48.21 -5.94 26.76
CA ALA A 116 48.32 -7.06 27.67
C ALA A 116 49.26 -8.16 27.15
N GLU A 117 49.20 -8.51 25.86
CA GLU A 117 50.12 -9.46 25.21
C GLU A 117 51.58 -8.99 25.24
N SER A 118 51.81 -7.70 24.95
CA SER A 118 53.14 -7.08 25.02
C SER A 118 53.69 -7.07 26.44
N GLY A 119 52.87 -6.67 27.41
CA GLY A 119 53.22 -6.70 28.83
C GLY A 119 53.52 -8.11 29.32
N GLN A 120 52.72 -9.09 28.90
CA GLN A 120 52.89 -10.49 29.31
C GLN A 120 54.22 -11.04 28.78
N SER A 121 54.56 -10.74 27.52
CA SER A 121 55.82 -11.11 26.90
C SER A 121 57.02 -10.52 27.65
N THR A 122 56.91 -9.26 28.09
CA THR A 122 57.96 -8.55 28.84
C THR A 122 58.12 -9.09 30.25
N ILE A 123 57.02 -9.30 30.98
CA ILE A 123 57.03 -9.79 32.36
C ILE A 123 57.55 -11.23 32.44
N LYS A 124 57.18 -12.10 31.48
CA LYS A 124 57.65 -13.50 31.42
C LYS A 124 59.17 -13.64 31.26
N GLN A 125 59.84 -12.63 30.71
CA GLN A 125 61.30 -12.63 30.55
C GLN A 125 62.06 -12.27 31.84
N GLN A 126 61.38 -11.70 32.84
CA GLN A 126 62.00 -11.31 34.09
C GLN A 126 62.16 -12.51 35.04
N VAL A 127 63.18 -12.49 35.89
CA VAL A 127 63.49 -13.59 36.83
C VAL A 127 63.46 -13.05 38.27
N CYS A 128 62.85 -13.78 39.21
CA CYS A 128 62.79 -13.45 40.64
C CYS A 128 62.18 -12.05 40.95
N MET A 129 61.22 -11.59 40.15
CA MET A 129 60.57 -10.30 40.38
C MET A 129 59.38 -10.41 41.35
N PRO A 130 59.18 -9.41 42.22
CA PRO A 130 58.04 -9.40 43.14
C PRO A 130 56.72 -9.37 42.37
N LEU A 131 55.73 -10.13 42.84
CA LEU A 131 54.35 -10.17 42.32
C LEU A 131 54.20 -10.55 40.83
N GLN A 132 55.25 -11.12 40.20
CA GLN A 132 55.25 -11.49 38.79
C GLN A 132 54.05 -12.37 38.38
N LEU A 133 53.72 -13.37 39.22
CA LEU A 133 52.59 -14.26 38.99
C LEU A 133 51.25 -13.51 38.99
N LEU A 134 51.04 -12.60 39.95
CA LEU A 134 49.81 -11.83 40.07
C LEU A 134 49.57 -10.96 38.82
N TYR A 135 50.58 -10.21 38.38
CA TYR A 135 50.47 -9.40 37.17
C TYR A 135 50.30 -10.25 35.91
N THR A 136 50.92 -11.43 35.85
CA THR A 136 50.70 -12.37 34.73
C THR A 136 49.22 -12.80 34.67
N MET A 137 48.60 -13.13 35.80
CA MET A 137 47.18 -13.49 35.87
C MET A 137 46.26 -12.33 35.44
N VAL A 138 46.58 -11.09 35.80
CA VAL A 138 45.83 -9.90 35.38
C VAL A 138 45.90 -9.72 33.86
N LEU A 139 47.10 -9.79 33.28
CA LEU A 139 47.29 -9.66 31.84
C LEU A 139 46.57 -10.78 31.07
N GLU A 140 46.63 -12.02 31.56
CA GLU A 140 45.88 -13.13 30.96
C GLU A 140 44.36 -12.92 31.04
N HIS A 141 43.87 -12.33 32.12
CA HIS A 141 42.45 -11.98 32.24
C HIS A 141 42.06 -10.93 31.19
N ASP A 142 42.85 -9.87 31.03
CA ASP A 142 42.59 -8.81 30.05
C ASP A 142 42.63 -9.34 28.61
N ILE A 143 43.57 -10.24 28.29
CA ILE A 143 43.61 -10.92 26.99
C ILE A 143 42.32 -11.73 26.78
N ARG A 144 41.89 -12.53 27.76
CA ARG A 144 40.68 -13.36 27.65
C ARG A 144 39.42 -12.53 27.45
N ILE A 145 39.18 -11.53 28.30
CA ILE A 145 37.98 -10.68 28.22
C ILE A 145 37.98 -9.84 26.95
N GLY A 146 39.12 -9.26 26.57
CA GLY A 146 39.24 -8.50 25.33
C GLY A 146 39.00 -9.36 24.08
N SER A 147 39.54 -10.58 24.06
CA SER A 147 39.33 -11.53 22.95
C SER A 147 37.86 -11.95 22.83
N LEU A 148 37.22 -12.27 23.96
CA LEU A 148 35.79 -12.60 24.00
C LEU A 148 34.92 -11.44 23.49
N ALA A 149 35.26 -10.20 23.88
CA ALA A 149 34.55 -9.01 23.41
C ALA A 149 34.67 -8.82 21.89
N ILE A 150 35.86 -9.03 21.33
CA ILE A 150 36.11 -8.96 19.88
C ILE A 150 35.31 -10.05 19.14
N GLU A 151 35.35 -11.30 19.63
CA GLU A 151 34.62 -12.42 19.04
C GLU A 151 33.11 -12.18 19.05
N THR A 152 32.57 -11.76 20.19
CA THR A 152 31.14 -11.45 20.37
C THR A 152 30.68 -10.35 19.42
N ALA A 153 31.46 -9.27 19.31
CA ALA A 153 31.13 -8.17 18.41
C ALA A 153 31.19 -8.61 16.93
N GLY A 154 32.16 -9.45 16.56
CA GLY A 154 32.24 -10.06 15.23
C GLY A 154 31.01 -10.93 14.91
N ALA A 155 30.57 -11.75 15.86
CA ALA A 155 29.38 -12.60 15.72
C ALA A 155 28.11 -11.77 15.52
N LEU A 156 27.91 -10.72 16.34
CA LEU A 156 26.78 -9.79 16.22
C LEU A 156 26.78 -9.05 14.88
N GLN A 157 27.95 -8.61 14.41
CA GLN A 157 28.06 -7.90 13.14
C GLN A 157 27.74 -8.79 11.94
N LEU A 158 28.34 -9.99 11.90
CA LEU A 158 28.34 -10.80 10.69
C LEU A 158 27.20 -11.82 10.61
N ARG A 159 26.66 -12.30 11.74
CA ARG A 159 25.76 -13.47 11.73
C ARG A 159 24.52 -13.33 12.59
N GLU A 160 24.62 -12.61 13.70
CA GLU A 160 23.62 -12.71 14.78
C GLU A 160 22.73 -11.48 14.92
N TYR A 161 23.14 -10.32 14.38
CA TYR A 161 22.33 -9.10 14.42
C TYR A 161 22.35 -8.31 13.10
N CYS A 162 23.49 -7.71 12.74
CA CYS A 162 23.51 -6.68 11.70
C CYS A 162 23.21 -7.26 10.30
N GLN A 163 23.85 -8.37 9.94
CA GLN A 163 23.66 -8.98 8.62
C GLN A 163 22.24 -9.51 8.40
N PRO A 164 21.62 -10.33 9.29
CA PRO A 164 20.26 -10.82 9.08
C PRO A 164 19.22 -9.69 8.99
N LEU A 165 19.34 -8.70 9.88
CA LEU A 165 18.40 -7.58 9.92
C LEU A 165 18.57 -6.66 8.71
N THR A 166 19.81 -6.44 8.24
CA THR A 166 20.08 -5.70 7.00
C THR A 166 19.49 -6.41 5.80
N ALA A 167 19.65 -7.73 5.70
CA ALA A 167 19.09 -8.53 4.61
C ALA A 167 17.56 -8.41 4.58
N LYS A 168 16.89 -8.56 5.73
CA LYS A 168 15.43 -8.44 5.82
C LYS A 168 14.93 -7.03 5.48
N ARG A 169 15.60 -5.98 5.98
CA ARG A 169 15.28 -4.60 5.62
C ARG A 169 15.38 -4.35 4.11
N ASN A 170 16.43 -4.86 3.48
CA ASN A 170 16.62 -4.67 2.03
C ASN A 170 15.58 -5.44 1.22
N GLU A 171 15.15 -6.62 1.66
CA GLU A 171 14.04 -7.37 1.08
C GLU A 171 12.72 -6.56 1.13
N ILE A 172 12.37 -6.03 2.31
CA ILE A 172 11.16 -5.23 2.50
C ILE A 172 11.19 -3.97 1.63
N GLU A 173 12.30 -3.23 1.60
CA GLU A 173 12.43 -2.03 0.78
C GLU A 173 12.36 -2.33 -0.73
N LYS A 174 12.89 -3.48 -1.16
CA LYS A 174 12.77 -3.92 -2.57
C LYS A 174 11.31 -4.15 -2.93
N TRP A 175 10.59 -4.97 -2.15
CA TRP A 175 9.18 -5.27 -2.41
C TRP A 175 8.27 -4.06 -2.27
N ARG A 176 8.54 -3.17 -1.31
CA ARG A 176 7.83 -1.90 -1.18
C ARG A 176 7.92 -1.06 -2.46
N LYS A 177 9.11 -0.91 -3.05
CA LYS A 177 9.28 -0.17 -4.32
C LYS A 177 8.52 -0.83 -5.47
N GLU A 178 8.63 -2.16 -5.60
CA GLU A 178 7.91 -2.94 -6.60
C GLU A 178 6.38 -2.76 -6.47
N PHE A 179 5.84 -2.84 -5.26
CA PHE A 179 4.41 -2.62 -5.02
C PHE A 179 3.97 -1.18 -5.27
N LYS A 180 4.81 -0.19 -4.93
CA LYS A 180 4.54 1.21 -5.26
C LYS A 180 4.43 1.41 -6.77
N ASP A 181 5.35 0.84 -7.55
CA ASP A 181 5.35 0.95 -9.00
C ASP A 181 4.14 0.22 -9.62
N GLN A 182 3.80 -0.96 -9.10
CA GLN A 182 2.58 -1.68 -9.49
C GLN A 182 1.32 -0.88 -9.20
N TRP A 183 1.21 -0.29 -8.01
CA TRP A 183 0.06 0.52 -7.61
C TRP A 183 -0.12 1.74 -8.52
N LEU A 184 0.95 2.48 -8.78
CA LEU A 184 0.92 3.63 -9.68
C LEU A 184 0.52 3.25 -11.12
N LYS A 185 1.00 2.11 -11.60
CA LYS A 185 0.67 1.59 -12.94
C LYS A 185 -0.81 1.22 -13.06
N GLU A 186 -1.38 0.56 -12.05
CA GLU A 186 -2.79 0.18 -12.07
C GLU A 186 -3.73 1.38 -11.84
N GLN A 187 -3.36 2.32 -10.98
CA GLN A 187 -4.08 3.60 -10.88
C GLN A 187 -4.11 4.34 -12.21
N LYS A 188 -2.97 4.38 -12.93
CA LYS A 188 -2.91 5.00 -14.26
C LYS A 188 -3.84 4.29 -15.24
N ARG A 189 -3.84 2.95 -15.28
CA ARG A 189 -4.73 2.15 -16.14
C ARG A 189 -6.21 2.40 -15.85
N MET A 190 -6.58 2.52 -14.58
CA MET A 190 -7.94 2.87 -14.18
C MET A 190 -8.31 4.29 -14.67
N ASN A 191 -7.44 5.26 -14.46
CA ASN A 191 -7.65 6.64 -14.92
C ASN A 191 -7.77 6.76 -16.44
N ASP A 192 -6.96 6.01 -17.20
CA ASP A 192 -7.03 5.95 -18.66
C ASP A 192 -8.39 5.40 -19.14
N SER A 193 -8.90 4.33 -18.49
CA SER A 193 -10.24 3.80 -18.78
C SER A 193 -11.37 4.77 -18.41
N LEU A 194 -11.27 5.47 -17.28
CA LEU A 194 -12.22 6.52 -16.92
C LEU A 194 -12.21 7.70 -17.91
N SER A 195 -11.04 8.08 -18.41
CA SER A 195 -10.90 9.11 -19.45
C SER A 195 -11.59 8.70 -20.75
N SER A 196 -11.37 7.46 -21.21
CA SER A 196 -12.04 6.89 -22.38
C SER A 196 -13.56 6.82 -22.21
N LEU A 197 -14.03 6.42 -21.02
CA LEU A 197 -15.45 6.40 -20.68
C LEU A 197 -16.09 7.80 -20.77
N ARG A 198 -15.45 8.81 -20.19
CA ARG A 198 -15.92 10.21 -20.24
C ARG A 198 -15.99 10.72 -21.68
N LYS A 199 -14.97 10.42 -22.50
CA LYS A 199 -14.94 10.79 -23.94
C LYS A 199 -16.07 10.11 -24.72
N SER A 200 -16.25 8.81 -24.52
CA SER A 200 -17.30 8.03 -25.19
C SER A 200 -18.71 8.48 -24.79
N ARG A 201 -18.90 8.84 -23.51
CA ARG A 201 -20.15 9.45 -23.02
C ARG A 201 -20.46 10.76 -23.74
N LEU A 202 -19.49 11.68 -23.79
CA LEU A 202 -19.65 12.96 -24.47
C LEU A 202 -19.96 12.77 -25.96
N HIS A 203 -19.27 11.83 -26.60
CA HIS A 203 -19.50 11.48 -28.00
C HIS A 203 -20.91 10.95 -28.25
N TYR A 204 -21.41 10.07 -27.38
CA TYR A 204 -22.78 9.56 -27.45
C TYR A 204 -23.82 10.69 -27.31
N ILE A 205 -23.62 11.59 -26.34
CA ILE A 205 -24.49 12.77 -26.16
C ILE A 205 -24.50 13.64 -27.42
N GLN A 206 -23.32 13.92 -27.99
CA GLN A 206 -23.20 14.68 -29.22
C GLN A 206 -23.96 14.03 -30.39
N ARG A 207 -23.86 12.71 -30.56
CA ARG A 207 -24.62 11.98 -31.60
C ARG A 207 -26.13 12.06 -31.37
N CYS A 208 -26.59 12.02 -30.11
CA CYS A 208 -27.99 12.18 -29.78
C CYS A 208 -28.51 13.57 -30.18
N GLU A 209 -27.75 14.62 -29.89
CA GLU A 209 -28.10 15.99 -30.30
C GLU A 209 -28.15 16.15 -31.83
N GLU A 210 -27.21 15.52 -32.55
CA GLU A 210 -27.20 15.49 -34.02
C GLU A 210 -28.42 14.77 -34.60
N LEU A 211 -28.84 13.65 -33.99
CA LEU A 211 -30.06 12.94 -34.36
C LEU A 211 -31.30 13.80 -34.13
N GLU A 212 -31.41 14.50 -33.00
CA GLU A 212 -32.53 15.41 -32.74
C GLU A 212 -32.56 16.56 -33.76
N LYS A 213 -31.41 17.15 -34.10
CA LYS A 213 -31.31 18.14 -35.19
C LYS A 213 -31.77 17.56 -36.53
N ALA A 214 -31.37 16.34 -36.87
CA ALA A 214 -31.78 15.67 -38.11
C ALA A 214 -33.29 15.38 -38.14
N LYS A 215 -33.88 14.97 -37.01
CA LYS A 215 -35.34 14.78 -36.88
C LYS A 215 -36.11 16.08 -37.11
N LEU A 216 -35.66 17.19 -36.49
CA LEU A 216 -36.27 18.51 -36.67
C LEU A 216 -36.20 18.98 -38.13
N LEU A 217 -35.05 18.79 -38.80
CA LEU A 217 -34.90 19.12 -40.21
C LEU A 217 -35.75 18.23 -41.13
N SER A 218 -35.92 16.96 -40.78
CA SER A 218 -36.80 16.04 -41.52
C SER A 218 -38.28 16.44 -41.38
N ALA A 219 -38.72 16.83 -40.18
CA ALA A 219 -40.09 17.28 -39.94
C ALA A 219 -40.41 18.58 -40.71
N LYS A 220 -39.50 19.57 -40.67
CA LYS A 220 -39.66 20.81 -41.45
C LYS A 220 -39.76 20.56 -42.96
N ALA A 221 -38.98 19.60 -43.49
CA ALA A 221 -39.04 19.24 -44.89
C ALA A 221 -40.35 18.53 -45.28
N GLU A 222 -40.98 17.81 -44.34
CA GLU A 222 -42.29 17.18 -44.52
C GLU A 222 -43.42 18.22 -44.54
N ASP A 223 -43.33 19.26 -43.71
CA ASP A 223 -44.23 20.42 -43.72
C ASP A 223 -44.08 21.25 -45.01
N GLU A 224 -42.84 21.52 -45.46
CA GLU A 224 -42.55 22.23 -46.71
C GLU A 224 -42.98 21.42 -47.95
N TYR A 225 -42.90 20.09 -47.90
CA TYR A 225 -43.36 19.20 -48.97
C TYR A 225 -44.85 19.39 -49.26
N GLN A 226 -45.70 19.56 -48.23
CA GLN A 226 -47.13 19.81 -48.40
C GLN A 226 -47.41 21.10 -49.19
N SER A 227 -46.52 22.09 -49.10
CA SER A 227 -46.62 23.37 -49.82
C SER A 227 -46.08 23.31 -51.26
N ILE A 228 -44.97 22.60 -51.48
CA ILE A 228 -44.22 22.59 -52.77
C ILE A 228 -44.66 21.43 -53.69
N ALA A 229 -45.25 20.37 -53.15
CA ALA A 229 -45.75 19.23 -53.93
C ALA A 229 -46.85 19.61 -54.93
N ALA A 230 -47.56 20.73 -54.71
CA ALA A 230 -48.59 21.23 -55.62
C ALA A 230 -48.04 21.79 -56.94
N THR A 231 -46.77 22.24 -56.98
CA THR A 231 -46.15 22.88 -58.16
C THR A 231 -45.01 22.07 -58.78
N HIS A 232 -44.20 21.36 -58.00
CA HIS A 232 -43.11 20.52 -58.51
C HIS A 232 -42.90 19.22 -57.69
N PRO A 233 -43.78 18.21 -57.86
CA PRO A 233 -43.81 17.01 -57.02
C PRO A 233 -42.54 16.14 -57.08
N GLY A 234 -41.87 16.07 -58.25
CA GLY A 234 -40.66 15.26 -58.42
C GLY A 234 -39.44 15.76 -57.65
N SER A 235 -39.27 17.08 -57.53
CA SER A 235 -38.15 17.69 -56.79
C SER A 235 -38.38 17.64 -55.28
N ALA A 236 -39.61 17.90 -54.84
CA ALA A 236 -40.02 17.85 -53.45
C ALA A 236 -39.83 16.44 -52.84
N ASN A 237 -40.16 15.38 -53.60
CA ASN A 237 -39.98 14.00 -53.14
C ASN A 237 -38.50 13.61 -52.98
N LYS A 238 -37.63 14.08 -53.88
CA LYS A 238 -36.17 13.84 -53.81
C LYS A 238 -35.55 14.51 -52.57
N GLN A 239 -36.03 15.69 -52.20
CA GLN A 239 -35.56 16.42 -51.01
C GLN A 239 -36.01 15.74 -49.72
N LEU A 240 -37.27 15.31 -49.64
CA LEU A 240 -37.82 14.56 -48.51
C LEU A 240 -37.06 13.24 -48.28
N GLU A 241 -36.84 12.47 -49.35
CA GLU A 241 -36.11 11.21 -49.31
C GLU A 241 -34.64 11.38 -48.87
N LYS A 242 -33.97 12.45 -49.31
CA LYS A 242 -32.61 12.80 -48.85
C LYS A 242 -32.59 13.09 -47.34
N ARG A 243 -33.62 13.76 -46.80
CA ARG A 243 -33.73 14.07 -45.37
C ARG A 243 -34.06 12.83 -44.54
N ARG A 244 -34.90 11.93 -45.05
CA ARG A 244 -35.17 10.61 -44.45
C ARG A 244 -33.89 9.80 -44.27
N ARG A 245 -33.07 9.68 -45.33
CA ARG A 245 -31.77 8.98 -45.26
C ARG A 245 -30.81 9.62 -44.26
N SER A 246 -30.70 10.96 -44.25
CA SER A 246 -29.85 11.68 -43.29
C SER A 246 -30.27 11.43 -41.83
N ARG A 247 -31.57 11.29 -41.55
CA ARG A 247 -32.09 10.92 -40.22
C ARG A 247 -31.70 9.48 -39.85
N GLU A 248 -31.83 8.55 -40.78
CA GLU A 248 -31.46 7.14 -40.57
C GLU A 248 -29.96 6.97 -40.36
N GLU A 249 -29.13 7.66 -41.13
CA GLU A 249 -27.68 7.72 -40.94
C GLU A 249 -27.31 8.28 -39.56
N ALA A 250 -27.96 9.35 -39.11
CA ALA A 250 -27.77 9.89 -37.76
C ALA A 250 -28.20 8.90 -36.66
N GLN A 251 -29.27 8.13 -36.91
CA GLN A 251 -29.75 7.11 -35.98
C GLN A 251 -28.75 5.94 -35.86
N VAL A 252 -28.18 5.48 -36.96
CA VAL A 252 -27.12 4.46 -36.96
C VAL A 252 -25.91 4.95 -36.16
N LYS A 253 -25.48 6.21 -36.35
CA LYS A 253 -24.37 6.80 -35.59
C LYS A 253 -24.62 6.87 -34.08
N VAL A 254 -25.87 7.11 -33.66
CA VAL A 254 -26.23 7.04 -32.24
C VAL A 254 -26.08 5.62 -31.70
N GLN A 255 -26.54 4.61 -32.45
CA GLN A 255 -26.41 3.20 -32.06
C GLN A 255 -24.94 2.77 -31.95
N GLU A 256 -24.10 3.15 -32.91
CA GLU A 256 -22.65 2.89 -32.88
C GLU A 256 -21.96 3.53 -31.67
N ALA A 257 -22.30 4.79 -31.38
CA ALA A 257 -21.78 5.49 -30.21
C ALA A 257 -22.31 4.91 -28.89
N GLU A 258 -23.55 4.41 -28.86
CA GLU A 258 -24.13 3.73 -27.69
C GLU A 258 -23.39 2.43 -27.39
N VAL A 259 -23.11 1.61 -28.41
CA VAL A 259 -22.33 0.38 -28.28
C VAL A 259 -20.94 0.69 -27.75
N SER A 260 -20.26 1.69 -28.34
CA SER A 260 -18.93 2.14 -27.90
C SER A 260 -18.93 2.64 -26.45
N TYR A 261 -19.96 3.39 -26.04
CA TYR A 261 -20.10 3.87 -24.67
C TYR A 261 -20.32 2.72 -23.68
N LYS A 262 -21.21 1.77 -24.01
CA LYS A 262 -21.44 0.56 -23.20
C LYS A 262 -20.18 -0.28 -23.06
N MET A 263 -19.38 -0.42 -24.11
CA MET A 263 -18.08 -1.09 -24.03
C MET A 263 -17.15 -0.38 -23.04
N CYS A 264 -17.03 0.95 -23.12
CA CYS A 264 -16.21 1.70 -22.16
C CYS A 264 -16.69 1.56 -20.70
N ILE A 265 -18.00 1.42 -20.47
CA ILE A 265 -18.55 1.16 -19.12
C ILE A 265 -18.07 -0.21 -18.63
N SER A 266 -18.18 -1.25 -19.47
CA SER A 266 -17.70 -2.59 -19.15
C SER A 266 -16.20 -2.59 -18.85
N ASP A 267 -15.40 -1.91 -19.67
CA ASP A 267 -13.96 -1.81 -19.49
C ASP A 267 -13.59 -1.10 -18.18
N ALA A 268 -14.23 0.02 -17.86
CA ALA A 268 -14.00 0.74 -16.61
C ALA A 268 -14.38 -0.10 -15.38
N ASN A 269 -15.49 -0.84 -15.44
CA ASN A 269 -15.89 -1.75 -14.37
C ASN A 269 -14.90 -2.91 -14.19
N SER A 270 -14.42 -3.49 -15.29
CA SER A 270 -13.36 -4.52 -15.24
C SER A 270 -12.07 -3.97 -14.64
N ARG A 271 -11.65 -2.76 -15.03
CA ARG A 271 -10.47 -2.11 -14.43
C ARG A 271 -10.62 -1.83 -12.94
N ARG A 272 -11.82 -1.44 -12.49
CA ARG A 272 -12.09 -1.24 -11.06
C ARG A 272 -11.90 -2.53 -10.27
N GLN A 273 -12.43 -3.65 -10.76
CA GLN A 273 -12.26 -4.96 -10.10
C GLN A 273 -10.79 -5.41 -10.06
N GLU A 274 -10.04 -5.20 -11.14
CA GLU A 274 -8.60 -5.51 -11.16
C GLU A 274 -7.81 -4.61 -10.19
N LEU A 275 -8.18 -3.33 -10.07
CA LEU A 275 -7.57 -2.42 -9.10
C LEU A 275 -7.84 -2.86 -7.65
N GLU A 276 -9.06 -3.33 -7.35
CA GLU A 276 -9.44 -3.90 -6.05
C GLU A 276 -8.61 -5.15 -5.73
N LYS A 277 -8.47 -6.09 -6.66
CA LYS A 277 -7.62 -7.28 -6.48
C LYS A 277 -6.16 -6.92 -6.21
N VAL A 278 -5.63 -5.92 -6.93
CA VAL A 278 -4.25 -5.47 -6.74
C VAL A 278 -4.08 -4.76 -5.39
N ARG A 279 -5.08 -3.98 -4.95
CA ARG A 279 -5.13 -3.37 -3.62
C ARG A 279 -5.02 -4.44 -2.53
N GLU A 280 -5.91 -5.43 -2.54
CA GLU A 280 -5.93 -6.53 -1.57
C GLU A 280 -4.59 -7.26 -1.51
N ARG A 281 -4.05 -7.60 -2.69
CA ARG A 281 -2.76 -8.29 -2.79
C ARG A 281 -1.63 -7.47 -2.17
N ILE A 282 -1.53 -6.17 -2.48
CA ILE A 282 -0.45 -5.31 -1.99
C ILE A 282 -0.53 -5.17 -0.47
N VAL A 283 -1.71 -4.85 0.07
CA VAL A 283 -1.90 -4.67 1.53
C VAL A 283 -1.50 -5.95 2.27
N SER A 284 -2.03 -7.11 1.84
CA SER A 284 -1.73 -8.40 2.45
C SER A 284 -0.24 -8.75 2.39
N HIS A 285 0.44 -8.48 1.26
CA HIS A 285 1.86 -8.76 1.13
C HIS A 285 2.73 -7.84 1.99
N ILE A 286 2.40 -6.55 2.07
CA ILE A 286 3.12 -5.62 2.93
C ILE A 286 3.00 -6.07 4.38
N ARG A 287 1.79 -6.40 4.85
CA ARG A 287 1.60 -6.90 6.23
C ARG A 287 2.45 -8.13 6.52
N LYS A 288 2.44 -9.13 5.63
CA LYS A 288 3.27 -10.35 5.76
C LYS A 288 4.77 -10.02 5.81
N LEU A 289 5.22 -9.08 4.99
CA LEU A 289 6.62 -8.63 4.98
C LEU A 289 7.01 -7.95 6.28
N ILE A 290 6.14 -7.10 6.83
CA ILE A 290 6.34 -6.44 8.12
C ILE A 290 6.38 -7.46 9.24
N TYR A 291 5.42 -8.38 9.30
CA TYR A 291 5.39 -9.45 10.31
C TYR A 291 6.70 -10.24 10.33
N GLN A 292 7.16 -10.72 9.17
CA GLN A 292 8.45 -11.40 9.07
C GLN A 292 9.65 -10.49 9.43
N GLY A 293 9.52 -9.19 9.19
CA GLY A 293 10.48 -8.18 9.63
C GLY A 293 10.57 -8.12 11.15
N ASP A 294 9.43 -8.07 11.81
CA ASP A 294 9.31 -8.00 13.27
C ASP A 294 9.79 -9.28 13.95
N GLU A 295 9.54 -10.45 13.37
CA GLU A 295 10.11 -11.73 13.83
C GLU A 295 11.64 -11.72 13.80
N VAL A 296 12.22 -11.24 12.68
CA VAL A 296 13.67 -11.12 12.54
C VAL A 296 14.21 -10.11 13.55
N LEU A 297 13.58 -8.94 13.68
CA LEU A 297 13.97 -7.88 14.62
C LEU A 297 13.93 -8.38 16.07
N THR A 298 12.87 -9.10 16.44
CA THR A 298 12.68 -9.69 17.77
C THR A 298 13.79 -10.69 18.06
N ARG A 299 14.02 -11.64 17.14
CA ARG A 299 15.07 -12.66 17.29
C ARG A 299 16.45 -12.05 17.46
N VAL A 300 16.85 -11.11 16.60
CA VAL A 300 18.18 -10.48 16.71
C VAL A 300 18.32 -9.65 17.98
N SER A 301 17.26 -8.96 18.40
CA SER A 301 17.25 -8.17 19.64
C SER A 301 17.39 -9.04 20.88
N MET A 302 16.75 -10.21 20.90
CA MET A 302 16.93 -11.21 21.97
C MET A 302 18.37 -11.72 22.03
N THR A 303 18.97 -12.01 20.86
CA THR A 303 20.37 -12.45 20.79
C THR A 303 21.31 -11.37 21.31
N LEU A 304 21.12 -10.11 20.91
CA LEU A 304 21.88 -8.98 21.43
C LEU A 304 21.76 -8.88 22.95
N LEU A 305 20.54 -8.93 23.50
CA LEU A 305 20.32 -8.86 24.94
C LEU A 305 21.02 -10.01 25.69
N CYS A 306 20.97 -11.23 25.16
CA CYS A 306 21.66 -12.39 25.73
C CYS A 306 23.17 -12.13 25.87
N HIS A 307 23.81 -11.61 24.82
CA HIS A 307 25.23 -11.25 24.85
C HIS A 307 25.53 -10.15 25.88
N LEU A 308 24.66 -9.15 26.00
CA LEU A 308 24.81 -8.09 27.00
C LEU A 308 24.72 -8.62 28.44
N LEU A 309 23.77 -9.51 28.72
CA LEU A 309 23.60 -10.10 30.05
C LEU A 309 24.79 -10.99 30.42
N GLN A 310 25.32 -11.76 29.47
CA GLN A 310 26.52 -12.59 29.67
C GLN A 310 27.75 -11.74 30.00
N SER A 311 27.93 -10.60 29.32
CA SER A 311 29.06 -9.69 29.59
C SER A 311 29.04 -9.05 30.99
N GLN A 312 27.88 -9.01 31.66
CA GLN A 312 27.69 -8.41 32.99
C GLN A 312 27.79 -9.44 34.14
N GLY A 313 28.15 -10.70 33.85
CA GLY A 313 28.30 -11.74 34.87
C GLY A 313 26.99 -12.15 35.58
N LYS A 314 25.82 -11.77 35.04
CA LYS A 314 24.53 -12.21 35.57
C LYS A 314 24.21 -13.63 35.07
N PRO A 315 23.82 -14.57 35.95
CA PRO A 315 23.32 -15.88 35.51
C PRO A 315 22.07 -15.69 34.64
N ARG A 316 21.76 -16.67 33.77
CA ARG A 316 20.53 -16.71 32.94
C ARG A 316 19.28 -16.66 33.84
N SER A 317 18.90 -15.51 34.36
CA SER A 317 17.52 -15.24 34.71
C SER A 317 16.83 -14.74 33.45
N HIS A 318 15.73 -15.40 33.07
CA HIS A 318 14.82 -14.82 32.09
C HIS A 318 14.44 -13.42 32.58
N PRO A 319 14.51 -12.38 31.74
CA PRO A 319 14.01 -11.07 32.12
C PRO A 319 12.54 -11.22 32.52
N GLU A 320 12.23 -10.98 33.80
CA GLU A 320 10.85 -10.88 34.27
C GLU A 320 10.16 -9.78 33.46
N GLY A 321 9.23 -10.18 32.60
CA GLY A 321 8.56 -9.33 31.62
C GLY A 321 8.56 -9.85 30.17
N MET A 322 9.30 -10.92 29.85
CA MET A 322 9.36 -11.48 28.48
C MET A 322 8.60 -12.80 28.29
N SER A 323 7.71 -13.16 29.22
CA SER A 323 6.82 -14.33 29.06
C SER A 323 5.75 -14.13 27.99
N THR A 324 5.55 -12.90 27.49
CA THR A 324 4.56 -12.56 26.45
C THR A 324 5.10 -12.64 25.02
N LEU A 325 6.41 -12.86 24.83
CA LEU A 325 7.03 -12.96 23.49
C LEU A 325 7.49 -14.38 23.14
N ARG A 326 7.35 -15.34 24.07
CA ARG A 326 7.80 -16.73 23.87
C ARG A 326 6.81 -17.57 23.07
N ASP A 327 5.59 -17.09 22.86
CA ASP A 327 4.56 -17.81 22.09
C ASP A 327 4.68 -17.65 20.55
N TYR A 328 5.66 -16.88 20.06
CA TYR A 328 5.88 -16.69 18.62
C TYR A 328 6.85 -17.69 17.96
N SER A 329 7.48 -18.61 18.71
CA SER A 329 8.49 -19.52 18.12
C SER A 329 7.96 -20.91 17.70
N ASP A 330 6.69 -21.23 17.98
CA ASP A 330 6.16 -22.59 17.81
C ASP A 330 5.09 -22.69 16.70
N PHE A 331 5.28 -22.09 15.52
CA PHE A 331 4.43 -22.43 14.37
C PHE A 331 5.24 -22.53 13.06
N THR A 332 5.37 -23.78 12.58
CA THR A 332 5.81 -24.17 11.23
C THR A 332 4.60 -24.38 10.34
#